data_AF-A0A5J5D6E1-F1
#
_entry.id   AF-A0A5J5D6E1-F1
#
_cell.length_a   1.000
_cell.length_b   1.000
_cell.length_c   1.000
_cell.angle_alpha   90.00
_cell.angle_beta   90.00
_cell.angle_gamma   90.00
#
_symmetry.space_group_name_H-M   'P 1'
#
loop_
_entity.id
_entity.type
_entity.pdbx_description
1 polymer ?
#
loop_
_entity_poly.entity_id
_entity_poly.type
_entity_poly.pdbx_seq_one_letter_code
_entity_poly.pdbx_strand_id
1 'polypeptide(L)'
;MDQCFRIALWMFFLVVYLQAKPTPASFKFNLDDLALDLLEDITCNDNVTFTSPTNVNEKNCYNATLTHFMDQLEQVKKICKDEELRIDDTLTALKNGPQCTTISPCKLETKKSEFKNFLNDIQNF
;
A
#
# COMPACT_ATOMS: atom_id res chain seq x y z
N MET A 1 -37.75 -23.92 -11.46
CA MET A 1 -36.80 -24.29 -10.38
C MET A 1 -35.40 -24.58 -10.95
N ASP A 2 -35.28 -25.01 -12.21
CA ASP A 2 -33.99 -25.34 -12.87
C ASP A 2 -33.02 -24.18 -13.12
N GLN A 3 -33.51 -22.95 -13.32
CA GLN A 3 -32.62 -21.81 -13.63
C GLN A 3 -31.72 -21.42 -12.45
N CYS A 4 -32.26 -21.42 -11.23
CA CYS A 4 -31.47 -21.13 -10.02
C CYS A 4 -30.40 -22.20 -9.76
N PHE A 5 -30.73 -23.47 -10.02
CA PHE A 5 -29.80 -24.57 -9.85
C PHE A 5 -28.64 -24.50 -10.85
N ARG A 6 -28.95 -24.13 -12.10
CA ARG A 6 -27.94 -23.96 -13.15
C ARG A 6 -26.98 -22.81 -12.82
N ILE A 7 -27.49 -21.67 -12.35
CA ILE A 7 -26.67 -20.53 -11.92
C ILE A 7 -25.77 -20.91 -10.73
N ALA A 8 -26.31 -21.63 -9.73
CA ALA A 8 -25.54 -22.08 -8.58
C ALA A 8 -24.37 -23.00 -8.98
N LEU A 9 -24.60 -23.89 -9.95
CA LEU A 9 -23.59 -24.80 -10.47
C LEU A 9 -22.44 -24.05 -11.19
N TRP A 10 -22.77 -23.03 -11.98
CA TRP A 10 -21.76 -22.16 -12.61
C TRP A 10 -20.98 -21.33 -11.59
N MET A 11 -21.66 -20.77 -10.58
CA MET A 11 -21.01 -20.05 -9.49
C MET A 11 -20.06 -20.96 -8.70
N PHE A 12 -20.47 -22.20 -8.42
CA PHE A 12 -19.63 -23.17 -7.71
C PHE A 12 -18.35 -23.49 -8.50
N PHE A 13 -18.45 -23.75 -9.80
CA PHE A 13 -17.26 -23.99 -10.64
C PHE A 13 -16.33 -22.77 -10.72
N LEU A 14 -16.88 -21.56 -10.80
CA LEU A 14 -16.07 -20.33 -10.78
C LEU A 14 -15.33 -20.16 -9.46
N VAL A 15 -16.02 -20.37 -8.33
CA VAL A 15 -15.41 -20.28 -7.00
C VAL A 15 -14.33 -21.35 -6.81
N VAL A 16 -14.58 -22.60 -7.23
CA VAL A 16 -13.60 -23.68 -7.16
C VAL A 16 -12.40 -23.40 -8.07
N TYR A 17 -12.62 -22.85 -9.27
CA TYR A 17 -11.54 -22.46 -10.18
C TYR A 17 -10.65 -21.35 -9.60
N LEU A 18 -11.26 -20.33 -8.97
CA LEU A 18 -10.55 -19.26 -8.26
C LEU A 18 -9.76 -19.77 -7.05
N GLN A 19 -10.29 -20.76 -6.31
CA GLN A 19 -9.57 -21.38 -5.19
C GLN A 19 -8.43 -22.31 -5.64
N ALA A 20 -8.61 -23.03 -6.77
CA ALA A 20 -7.64 -23.99 -7.27
C ALA A 20 -6.46 -23.34 -8.01
N LYS A 21 -6.67 -22.16 -8.60
CA LYS A 21 -5.62 -21.30 -9.14
C LYS A 21 -5.65 -19.99 -8.38
N PRO A 22 -5.10 -19.94 -7.15
CA PRO A 22 -4.77 -18.65 -6.57
C PRO A 22 -3.91 -17.95 -7.62
N THR A 23 -4.37 -16.79 -8.10
CA THR A 23 -3.53 -15.92 -8.92
C THR A 23 -2.18 -15.83 -8.23
N PRO A 24 -1.06 -16.05 -8.94
CA PRO A 24 0.26 -15.95 -8.33
C PRO A 24 0.27 -14.61 -7.63
N ALA A 25 0.31 -14.63 -6.30
CA ALA A 25 0.23 -13.43 -5.50
C ALA A 25 1.39 -12.55 -5.98
N SER A 26 1.07 -11.51 -6.74
CA SER A 26 2.07 -10.51 -7.07
C SER A 26 2.45 -9.94 -5.71
N PHE A 27 3.66 -10.28 -5.25
CA PHE A 27 4.21 -9.77 -4.00
C PHE A 27 4.34 -8.24 -4.01
N LYS A 28 4.12 -7.62 -5.18
CA LYS A 28 4.01 -6.19 -5.34
C LYS A 28 2.55 -5.77 -5.16
N PHE A 29 2.29 -5.05 -4.08
CA PHE A 29 1.05 -4.31 -3.87
C PHE A 29 0.93 -3.27 -4.98
N ASN A 30 -0.20 -3.23 -5.68
CA ASN A 30 -0.43 -2.20 -6.67
C ASN A 30 -0.86 -0.90 -5.96
N LEU A 31 0.07 0.03 -5.79
CA LEU A 31 -0.20 1.28 -5.09
C LEU A 31 -1.07 2.25 -5.92
N ASP A 32 -1.23 2.00 -7.22
CA ASP A 32 -2.18 2.73 -8.07
C ASP A 32 -3.63 2.55 -7.59
N ASP A 33 -3.95 1.45 -6.91
CA ASP A 33 -5.29 1.20 -6.35
C ASP A 33 -5.54 2.00 -5.06
N LEU A 34 -4.51 2.62 -4.50
CA LEU A 34 -4.56 3.30 -3.20
C LEU A 34 -4.99 4.78 -3.26
N ALA A 35 -5.31 5.28 -4.46
CA ALA A 35 -5.77 6.66 -4.72
C ALA A 35 -4.94 7.71 -3.97
N LEU A 36 -3.61 7.59 -4.03
CA LEU A 36 -2.67 8.44 -3.29
C LEU A 36 -2.75 9.93 -3.69
N ASP A 37 -3.24 10.18 -4.89
CA ASP A 37 -3.63 11.49 -5.43
C ASP A 37 -4.63 12.22 -4.53
N LEU A 38 -5.50 11.52 -3.80
CA LEU A 38 -6.40 12.12 -2.81
C LEU A 38 -5.68 12.64 -1.57
N LEU A 39 -4.44 12.21 -1.30
CA LEU A 39 -3.64 12.72 -0.18
C LEU A 39 -2.97 14.05 -0.52
N GLU A 40 -2.89 14.47 -1.79
CA GLU A 40 -2.23 15.73 -2.18
C GLU A 40 -2.93 16.98 -1.63
N ASP A 41 -4.24 16.90 -1.40
CA ASP A 41 -5.07 17.97 -0.86
C ASP A 41 -4.92 18.15 0.66
N ILE A 42 -4.16 17.28 1.33
CA ILE A 42 -3.96 17.36 2.78
C ILE A 42 -3.01 18.51 3.11
N THR A 43 -3.52 19.45 3.91
CA THR A 43 -2.71 20.54 4.47
C THR A 43 -1.82 20.04 5.60
N CYS A 44 -0.52 19.96 5.30
CA CYS A 44 0.56 19.81 6.26
C CYS A 44 1.19 21.17 6.59
N ASN A 45 1.78 21.31 7.77
CA ASN A 45 2.61 22.48 8.07
C ASN A 45 3.85 22.52 7.15
N ASP A 46 4.17 23.70 6.60
CA ASP A 46 5.23 23.89 5.60
C ASP A 46 6.66 23.53 6.09
N ASN A 47 6.86 23.43 7.41
CA ASN A 47 8.17 23.13 8.00
C ASN A 47 8.41 21.63 8.26
N VAL A 48 7.54 20.76 7.74
CA VAL A 48 7.59 19.33 8.04
C VAL A 48 8.20 18.59 6.87
N THR A 49 9.31 17.89 7.15
CA THR A 49 9.98 17.02 6.17
C THR A 49 9.75 15.56 6.54
N PHE A 50 9.47 14.74 5.54
CA PHE A 50 9.31 13.30 5.66
C PHE A 50 10.52 12.58 5.08
N THR A 51 10.73 11.33 5.49
CA THR A 51 11.81 10.50 4.93
C THR A 51 11.27 9.47 3.95
N SER A 52 11.85 9.41 2.76
CA SER A 52 11.56 8.38 1.76
C SER A 52 12.76 7.46 1.57
N PRO A 53 12.59 6.14 1.49
CA PRO A 53 13.66 5.23 1.09
C PRO A 53 14.07 5.44 -0.38
N THR A 54 15.34 5.22 -0.69
CA THR A 54 15.93 5.46 -2.03
C THR A 54 16.37 4.17 -2.71
N ASN A 55 16.68 3.12 -1.95
CA ASN A 55 17.10 1.80 -2.44
C ASN A 55 15.93 0.80 -2.57
N VAL A 56 14.78 1.29 -3.00
CA VAL A 56 13.51 0.56 -3.10
C VAL A 56 13.57 -0.68 -4.01
N ASN A 57 14.38 -0.62 -5.08
CA ASN A 57 14.45 -1.66 -6.10
C ASN A 57 15.15 -2.95 -5.65
N GLU A 58 15.74 -2.97 -4.45
CA GLU A 58 16.28 -4.20 -3.89
C GLU A 58 15.14 -5.10 -3.41
N LYS A 59 14.96 -6.26 -4.05
CA LYS A 59 13.92 -7.27 -3.69
C LYS A 59 13.88 -7.63 -2.20
N ASN A 60 15.01 -7.44 -1.53
CA ASN A 60 15.25 -7.73 -0.12
C ASN A 60 14.81 -6.60 0.83
N CYS A 61 14.49 -5.42 0.30
CA CYS A 61 14.15 -4.21 1.04
C CYS A 61 12.68 -3.83 0.96
N TYR A 62 11.85 -4.58 0.21
CA TYR A 62 10.43 -4.29 0.01
C TYR A 62 9.68 -4.12 1.35
N ASN A 63 9.79 -5.09 2.26
CA ASN A 63 9.06 -5.03 3.53
C ASN A 63 9.56 -3.90 4.45
N ALA A 64 10.87 -3.69 4.49
CA ALA A 64 11.48 -2.61 5.26
C ALA A 64 11.05 -1.24 4.72
N THR A 65 10.99 -1.09 3.39
CA THR A 65 10.54 0.14 2.73
C THR A 65 9.07 0.40 2.97
N LEU A 66 8.21 -0.62 2.84
CA LEU A 66 6.78 -0.53 3.10
C LEU A 66 6.50 -0.14 4.56
N THR A 67 7.19 -0.78 5.51
CA THR A 67 7.09 -0.44 6.94
C THR A 67 7.51 1.00 7.19
N HIS A 68 8.61 1.44 6.56
CA HIS A 68 9.07 2.82 6.68
C HIS A 68 8.05 3.82 6.11
N PHE A 69 7.41 3.53 4.98
CA PHE A 69 6.35 4.38 4.45
C PHE A 69 5.13 4.43 5.37
N MET A 70 4.73 3.30 5.96
CA MET A 70 3.64 3.26 6.94
C MET A 70 3.97 4.09 8.20
N ASP A 71 5.19 3.98 8.73
CA ASP A 71 5.63 4.78 9.88
C ASP A 71 5.61 6.28 9.58
N GLN A 72 6.01 6.67 8.38
CA GLN A 72 5.94 8.07 7.94
C GLN A 72 4.50 8.55 7.75
N LEU A 73 3.61 7.74 7.17
CA LEU A 73 2.18 8.06 7.08
C LEU A 73 1.52 8.19 8.45
N GLU A 74 1.92 7.40 9.45
CA GLU A 74 1.48 7.60 10.84
C GLU A 74 1.98 8.92 11.44
N GLN A 75 3.14 9.42 11.01
CA GLN A 75 3.60 10.77 11.36
C GLN A 75 2.80 11.85 10.64
N VAL A 76 2.53 11.68 9.34
CA VAL A 76 1.65 12.59 8.57
C VAL A 76 0.31 12.73 9.26
N LYS A 77 -0.31 11.62 9.69
CA LYS A 77 -1.59 11.62 10.43
C LYS A 77 -1.56 12.51 11.69
N LYS A 78 -0.44 12.54 12.41
CA LYS A 78 -0.31 13.31 13.66
C LYS A 78 -0.03 14.78 13.41
N ILE A 79 0.65 15.09 12.32
CA ILE A 79 1.19 16.43 12.04
C ILE A 79 0.28 17.22 11.10
N CYS A 80 -0.33 16.55 10.13
CA CYS A 80 -1.18 17.14 9.12
C CYS A 80 -2.65 17.00 9.50
N LYS A 81 -3.46 17.98 9.10
CA LYS A 81 -4.91 17.90 9.28
C LYS A 81 -5.52 17.17 8.10
N ASP A 82 -6.06 16.00 8.37
CA ASP A 82 -6.86 15.22 7.45
C ASP A 82 -8.29 15.11 7.98
N GLU A 83 -9.20 15.88 7.40
CA GLU A 83 -10.60 15.93 7.83
C GLU A 83 -11.41 14.72 7.34
N GLU A 84 -10.92 14.02 6.32
CA GLU A 84 -11.62 12.94 5.64
C GLU A 84 -11.09 11.54 6.00
N LEU A 85 -10.13 11.45 6.94
CA LEU A 85 -9.52 10.19 7.39
C LEU A 85 -8.88 9.38 6.24
N ARG A 86 -8.51 10.04 5.14
CA ARG A 86 -7.88 9.43 3.96
C ARG A 86 -6.57 8.74 4.31
N ILE A 87 -5.79 9.31 5.24
CA ILE A 87 -4.54 8.71 5.75
C ILE A 87 -4.84 7.42 6.51
N ASP A 88 -5.91 7.35 7.29
CA ASP A 88 -6.31 6.15 8.02
C ASP A 88 -6.73 5.02 7.09
N ASP A 89 -7.50 5.35 6.04
CA ASP A 89 -7.91 4.38 5.02
C ASP A 89 -6.70 3.85 4.26
N THR A 90 -5.77 4.74 3.88
CA THR A 90 -4.50 4.40 3.23
C THR A 90 -3.65 3.47 4.11
N LEU A 91 -3.49 3.80 5.40
CA LEU A 91 -2.76 2.97 6.36
C LEU A 91 -3.42 1.60 6.56
N THR A 92 -4.74 1.54 6.59
CA THR A 92 -5.50 0.30 6.74
C THR A 92 -5.31 -0.60 5.53
N ALA A 93 -5.37 -0.04 4.32
CA ALA A 93 -5.13 -0.79 3.10
C ALA A 93 -3.68 -1.31 3.00
N LEU A 94 -2.68 -0.53 3.41
CA LEU A 94 -1.29 -0.98 3.48
C LEU A 94 -1.08 -2.08 4.52
N LYS A 95 -1.71 -1.99 5.70
CA LYS A 95 -1.66 -3.02 6.76
C LYS A 95 -2.24 -4.35 6.30
N ASN A 96 -3.31 -4.30 5.49
CA ASN A 96 -4.00 -5.48 4.97
C ASN A 96 -3.38 -6.04 3.68
N GLY A 97 -2.41 -5.34 3.08
CA GLY A 97 -1.71 -5.77 1.89
C GLY A 97 -0.79 -6.98 2.11
N PRO A 98 -0.40 -7.71 1.04
CA PRO A 98 0.59 -8.77 1.10
C PRO A 98 1.91 -8.31 1.73
N GLN A 99 2.28 -8.93 2.86
CA GLN A 99 3.58 -8.74 3.50
C GLN A 99 4.57 -9.82 3.08
N CYS A 100 5.82 -9.43 2.78
CA CYS A 100 6.89 -10.38 2.47
C CYS A 100 7.46 -11.01 3.76
N THR A 101 7.46 -12.34 3.83
CA THR A 101 7.96 -13.12 4.97
C THR A 101 9.49 -13.29 5.00
N THR A 102 10.19 -12.91 3.94
CA THR A 102 11.66 -12.99 3.87
C THR A 102 12.31 -11.76 4.51
N ILE A 103 12.76 -11.93 5.76
CA ILE A 103 13.55 -10.95 6.51
C ILE A 103 15.02 -11.15 6.15
N SER A 104 15.46 -10.57 5.05
CA SER A 104 16.89 -10.35 4.81
C SER A 104 17.31 -9.02 5.45
N PRO A 105 18.54 -8.91 5.98
CA PRO A 105 19.05 -7.65 6.50
C PRO A 105 19.14 -6.63 5.35
N CYS A 106 18.19 -5.69 5.33
CA CYS A 106 18.19 -4.54 4.42
C CYS A 106 18.71 -3.32 5.18
N LYS A 107 19.66 -2.60 4.59
CA LYS A 107 20.05 -1.27 5.07
C LYS A 107 19.31 -0.24 4.23
N LEU A 108 18.27 0.35 4.79
CA LEU A 108 17.51 1.41 4.10
C LEU A 108 18.34 2.69 4.02
N GLU A 109 18.45 3.24 2.82
CA GLU A 109 19.00 4.57 2.60
C GLU A 109 17.84 5.54 2.41
N THR A 110 17.75 6.58 3.24
CA THR A 110 16.62 7.52 3.23
C THR A 110 17.05 8.91 2.77
N LYS A 111 16.16 9.56 2.03
CA LYS A 111 16.23 10.99 1.70
C LYS A 111 15.13 11.74 2.43
N LYS A 112 15.37 13.02 2.76
CA LYS A 112 14.34 13.91 3.27
C LYS A 112 13.65 14.61 2.11
N SER A 113 12.33 14.72 2.16
CA SER A 113 11.52 15.36 1.14
C SER A 113 10.28 16.02 1.76
N GLU A 114 9.72 16.97 1.02
CA GLU A 114 8.41 17.55 1.35
C GLU A 114 7.29 16.51 1.12
N PHE A 115 6.14 16.73 1.75
CA PHE A 115 5.01 15.79 1.71
C PHE A 115 4.61 15.35 0.30
N LYS A 116 4.52 16.29 -0.66
CA LYS A 116 4.18 15.97 -2.06
C LYS A 116 5.21 15.05 -2.72
N ASN A 117 6.49 15.32 -2.49
CA ASN A 117 7.58 14.50 -3.03
C ASN A 117 7.60 13.12 -2.35
N PHE A 118 7.26 13.05 -1.07
CA PHE A 118 7.08 11.79 -0.34
C PHE A 118 5.93 10.95 -0.91
N LEU A 119 4.76 11.55 -1.21
CA LEU A 119 3.65 10.83 -1.85
C LEU A 119 4.03 10.28 -3.22
N ASN A 120 4.76 11.07 -4.03
CA ASN A 120 5.26 10.61 -5.31
C ASN A 120 6.29 9.47 -5.15
N ASP A 121 7.12 9.50 -4.11
CA ASP A 121 8.05 8.39 -3.82
C ASP A 121 7.31 7.10 -3.42
N ILE A 122 6.17 7.20 -2.73
CA ILE A 122 5.29 6.05 -2.45
C ILE A 122 4.69 5.54 -3.76
N GLN A 123 4.14 6.40 -4.61
CA GLN A 123 3.49 5.97 -5.84
C GLN A 123 4.44 5.24 -6.80
N ASN A 124 5.73 5.62 -6.81
CA ASN A 124 6.75 5.01 -7.66
C ASN A 124 7.44 3.77 -7.04
N PHE A 125 6.97 3.28 -5.89
CA PHE A 125 7.50 2.11 -5.18
C PHE A 125 7.23 0.78 -5.92
#